data_AF-A0A8T0A193-F1
#
_entry.id   AF-A0A8T0A193-F1
#
_cell.length_a   1.000
_cell.length_b   1.000
_cell.length_c   1.000
_cell.angle_alpha   90.00
_cell.angle_beta   90.00
_cell.angle_gamma   90.00
#
_symmetry.space_group_name_H-M   'P 1'
#
loop_
_entity.id
_entity.type
_entity.pdbx_description
1 polymer ?
#
loop_
_entity_poly.entity_id
_entity_poly.type
_entity_poly.pdbx_seq_one_letter_code
_entity_poly.pdbx_strand_id
1 'polypeptide(L)'
;ITIKLKSQTKEKFKIQILVPSVKQKSERLLFTGPEEKKLQIDGDNCLTKKWIVRTWKQDNSSTSSWVLAKEEGAFIDGMGWVRIVVDNELRPRMTDRLSVFCSESPLCG
;
A
#
# COMPACT_ATOMS: atom_id res chain seq x y z
N ILE A 1 -5.99 -10.91 -5.25
CA ILE A 1 -6.25 -9.46 -5.49
C ILE A 1 -5.03 -8.82 -6.15
N THR A 2 -5.22 -8.12 -7.28
CA THR A 2 -4.15 -7.34 -7.92
C THR A 2 -4.11 -5.91 -7.36
N ILE A 3 -2.98 -5.50 -6.80
CA ILE A 3 -2.76 -4.14 -6.30
C ILE A 3 -1.98 -3.35 -7.35
N LYS A 4 -2.58 -2.27 -7.85
CA LYS A 4 -1.93 -1.27 -8.71
C LYS A 4 -1.47 -0.11 -7.83
N LEU A 5 -0.17 0.00 -7.62
CA LEU A 5 0.45 1.05 -6.82
C LEU A 5 0.90 2.18 -7.72
N LYS A 6 0.39 3.39 -7.51
CA LYS A 6 0.78 4.57 -8.27
C LYS A 6 1.36 5.64 -7.36
N SER A 7 2.56 6.12 -7.66
CA SER A 7 3.13 7.30 -7.04
C SER A 7 2.70 8.56 -7.81
N GLN A 8 2.25 9.57 -7.09
CA GLN A 8 2.07 10.93 -7.61
C GLN A 8 3.09 11.93 -7.05
N THR A 9 3.94 11.49 -6.14
CA THR A 9 4.97 12.32 -5.53
C THR A 9 6.29 12.26 -6.31
N LYS A 10 7.06 13.35 -6.22
CA LYS A 10 8.45 13.39 -6.69
C LYS A 10 9.44 12.87 -5.65
N GLU A 11 8.98 12.67 -4.41
CA GLU A 11 9.81 12.19 -3.31
C GLU A 11 10.07 10.69 -3.42
N LYS A 12 11.25 10.27 -2.95
CA LYS A 12 11.57 8.85 -2.84
C LYS A 12 10.89 8.27 -1.61
N PHE A 13 10.17 7.17 -1.79
CA PHE A 13 9.54 6.45 -0.69
C PHE A 13 9.58 4.94 -0.92
N LYS A 14 9.46 4.16 0.15
CA LYS A 14 9.17 2.72 0.04
C LYS A 14 7.72 2.47 0.42
N ILE A 15 7.10 1.46 -0.18
CA ILE A 15 5.77 0.98 0.22
C ILE A 15 5.78 -0.53 0.40
N GLN A 16 4.95 -1.02 1.31
CA GLN A 16 4.78 -2.43 1.62
C GLN A 16 3.37 -2.69 2.08
N ILE A 17 2.86 -3.85 1.69
CA ILE A 17 1.54 -4.32 2.06
C ILE A 17 1.73 -5.55 2.93
N LEU A 18 1.09 -5.55 4.09
CA LEU A 18 0.99 -6.70 4.97
C LEU A 18 -0.45 -7.18 4.96
N VAL A 19 -0.61 -8.49 4.80
CA VAL A 19 -1.91 -9.17 4.81
C VAL A 19 -1.88 -10.20 5.93
N PRO A 20 -2.21 -9.79 7.17
CA PRO A 20 -2.02 -10.64 8.35
C PRO A 20 -2.86 -11.92 8.33
N SER A 21 -4.02 -11.89 7.66
CA SER A 21 -4.94 -13.03 7.51
C SER A 21 -4.28 -14.23 6.86
N VAL A 22 -3.45 -14.00 5.85
CA VAL A 22 -2.74 -15.06 5.09
C VAL A 22 -1.24 -15.09 5.41
N LYS A 23 -0.82 -14.37 6.48
CA LYS A 23 0.59 -14.22 6.89
C LYS A 23 1.52 -13.75 5.75
N GLN A 24 0.97 -13.01 4.77
CA GLN A 24 1.72 -12.54 3.62
C GLN A 24 2.23 -11.12 3.85
N LYS A 25 3.44 -10.85 3.37
CA LYS A 25 4.07 -9.54 3.38
C LYS A 25 4.73 -9.32 2.03
N SER A 26 4.41 -8.23 1.37
CA SER A 26 5.06 -7.86 0.11
C SER A 26 6.51 -7.45 0.35
N GLU A 27 7.31 -7.45 -0.70
CA GLU A 27 8.58 -6.73 -0.68
C GLU A 27 8.36 -5.23 -0.45
N ARG A 28 9.41 -4.54 0.00
CA ARG A 28 9.39 -3.07 0.08
C ARG A 28 9.71 -2.51 -1.30
N LEU A 29 8.68 -2.05 -1.99
CA LEU A 29 8.82 -1.47 -3.31
C LEU A 29 9.33 -0.03 -3.16
N LEU A 30 10.52 0.25 -3.71
CA LEU A 30 11.07 1.60 -3.77
C LEU A 30 10.46 2.37 -4.93
N PHE A 31 9.98 3.58 -4.66
CA PHE A 31 9.57 4.55 -5.65
C PHE A 31 10.56 5.72 -5.66
N THR A 32 10.99 6.15 -6.84
CA THR A 32 11.94 7.27 -6.98
C THR A 32 11.31 8.54 -7.56
N GLY A 33 10.01 8.50 -7.84
CA GLY A 33 9.21 9.61 -8.36
C GLY A 33 7.83 9.11 -8.83
N PRO A 34 7.18 9.80 -9.77
CA PRO A 34 5.92 9.35 -10.35
C PRO A 34 6.11 8.10 -11.22
N GLU A 35 5.59 6.97 -10.77
CA GLU A 35 5.63 5.69 -11.47
C GLU A 35 4.45 4.79 -11.02
N GLU A 36 4.18 3.72 -11.77
CA GLU A 36 3.18 2.72 -11.42
C GLU A 36 3.84 1.34 -11.31
N LYS A 37 3.50 0.58 -10.26
CA LYS A 37 3.89 -0.81 -10.06
C LYS A 37 2.67 -1.67 -9.80
N LYS A 38 2.79 -2.96 -10.07
CA LYS A 38 1.74 -3.93 -9.79
C LYS A 38 2.28 -4.99 -8.83
N LEU A 39 1.43 -5.40 -7.90
CA LEU A 39 1.69 -6.47 -6.97
C LEU A 39 0.48 -7.40 -6.97
N GLN A 40 0.73 -8.71 -6.96
CA GLN A 40 -0.32 -9.69 -6.77
C GLN A 40 -0.26 -10.22 -5.34
N ILE A 41 -1.43 -10.23 -4.68
CA ILE A 41 -1.62 -10.87 -3.38
C ILE A 41 -2.56 -12.05 -3.62
N ASP A 42 -2.10 -13.24 -3.25
CA ASP A 42 -2.83 -14.49 -3.40
C ASP A 42 -3.10 -15.07 -2.02
N GLY A 43 -4.35 -15.45 -1.77
CA GLY A 43 -4.74 -16.08 -0.52
C GLY A 43 -6.23 -15.96 -0.24
N ASP A 44 -6.77 -16.99 0.42
CA ASP A 44 -8.17 -17.06 0.81
C ASP A 44 -8.43 -16.32 2.13
N ASN A 45 -9.67 -15.86 2.34
CA ASN A 45 -10.13 -15.24 3.60
C ASN A 45 -9.34 -13.99 4.04
N CYS A 46 -9.07 -13.10 3.09
CA CYS A 46 -8.35 -11.84 3.29
C CYS A 46 -9.04 -10.85 4.26
N LEU A 47 -10.31 -11.06 4.62
CA LEU A 47 -11.10 -10.19 5.51
C LEU A 47 -10.92 -10.39 7.00
N THR A 48 -10.32 -11.49 7.44
CA THR A 48 -10.31 -11.83 8.87
C THR A 48 -9.49 -10.85 9.72
N LYS A 49 -8.58 -10.08 9.09
CA LYS A 49 -7.74 -9.05 9.72
C LYS A 49 -7.55 -7.88 8.76
N LYS A 50 -7.34 -6.68 9.32
CA LYS A 50 -7.01 -5.50 8.52
C LYS A 50 -5.70 -5.72 7.76
N TRP A 51 -5.72 -5.43 6.47
CA TRP A 51 -4.53 -5.21 5.67
C TRP A 51 -3.84 -3.96 6.16
N ILE A 52 -2.52 -3.93 6.12
CA ILE A 52 -1.72 -2.79 6.56
C ILE A 52 -0.87 -2.33 5.39
N VAL A 53 -1.04 -1.08 4.98
CA VAL A 53 -0.22 -0.42 3.97
C VAL A 53 0.70 0.57 4.67
N ARG A 54 2.00 0.34 4.55
CA ARG A 54 3.04 1.18 5.15
C ARG A 54 3.82 1.89 4.07
N THR A 55 4.10 3.17 4.30
CA THR A 55 5.07 3.94 3.52
C THR A 55 6.24 4.34 4.40
N TRP A 56 7.43 4.42 3.81
CA TRP A 56 8.64 4.90 4.46
C TRP A 56 9.25 6.03 3.66
N LYS A 57 9.76 7.04 4.37
CA LYS A 57 10.58 8.10 3.79
C LYS A 57 12.04 7.89 4.13
N GLN A 58 12.90 8.43 3.30
CA GLN A 58 14.33 8.46 3.59
C GLN A 58 14.57 9.36 4.80
N ASP A 59 15.42 8.93 5.71
CA ASP A 59 15.79 9.73 6.87
C ASP A 59 16.69 10.90 6.43
N ASN A 60 16.31 12.12 6.77
CA ASN A 60 17.08 13.31 6.38
C ASN A 60 18.47 13.36 7.05
N SER A 61 18.69 12.60 8.12
CA SER A 61 19.94 12.55 8.89
C SER A 61 20.87 11.42 8.41
N SER A 62 20.40 10.53 7.53
CA SER A 62 21.20 9.43 7.00
C SER A 62 20.67 8.93 5.67
N THR A 63 21.51 8.98 4.63
CA THR A 63 21.19 8.55 3.27
C THR A 63 20.82 7.07 3.15
N SER A 64 21.16 6.23 4.13
CA SER A 64 20.83 4.79 4.10
C SER A 64 19.63 4.39 4.97
N SER A 65 19.11 5.31 5.79
CA SER A 65 18.07 5.00 6.78
C SER A 65 16.68 5.33 6.25
N TRP A 66 15.70 4.49 6.59
CA TRP A 66 14.30 4.64 6.19
C TRP A 66 13.43 4.67 7.43
N VAL A 67 12.62 5.73 7.59
CA VAL A 67 11.71 5.90 8.72
C VAL A 67 10.26 5.75 8.25
N LEU A 68 9.40 5.19 9.10
CA LEU A 68 7.98 5.04 8.80
C LEU A 68 7.38 6.43 8.56
N ALA A 69 6.75 6.63 7.41
CA ALA A 69 6.11 7.89 7.04
C ALA A 69 4.62 7.84 7.40
N LYS A 70 3.89 6.84 6.88
CA LYS A 70 2.48 6.59 7.17
C LYS A 70 2.21 5.09 7.27
N GLU A 71 1.18 4.77 8.04
CA GLU A 71 0.60 3.44 8.14
C GLU A 71 -0.92 3.61 8.09
N GLU A 72 -1.56 2.90 7.17
CA GLU A 72 -3.01 2.89 7.04
C GLU A 72 -3.48 1.42 7.02
N GLY A 73 -4.54 1.12 7.76
CA GLY A 73 -5.07 -0.23 7.88
C GLY A 73 -6.54 -0.33 7.50
N ALA A 74 -6.91 -1.30 6.67
CA ALA A 74 -8.28 -1.47 6.18
C ALA A 74 -8.68 -2.93 6.03
N PHE A 75 -9.97 -3.24 6.11
CA PHE A 75 -10.47 -4.54 5.69
C PHE A 75 -10.61 -4.54 4.16
N ILE A 76 -10.00 -5.52 3.49
CA ILE A 76 -10.01 -5.65 2.03
C ILE A 76 -10.38 -7.09 1.66
N ASP A 77 -11.33 -7.26 0.74
CA ASP A 77 -11.71 -8.56 0.19
C ASP A 77 -12.00 -8.55 -1.29
N GLY A 78 -11.95 -9.73 -1.89
CA GLY A 78 -12.49 -9.98 -3.22
C GLY A 78 -11.46 -10.60 -4.15
N MET A 79 -11.81 -10.68 -5.43
CA MET A 79 -11.03 -11.39 -6.44
C MET A 79 -10.53 -10.49 -7.58
N GLY A 80 -10.85 -9.20 -7.54
CA GLY A 80 -10.44 -8.25 -8.59
C GLY A 80 -9.16 -7.48 -8.26
N TRP A 81 -9.21 -6.17 -8.51
CA TRP A 81 -8.05 -5.29 -8.38
C TRP A 81 -8.40 -4.00 -7.64
N VAL A 82 -7.39 -3.39 -7.02
CA VAL A 82 -7.45 -2.06 -6.41
C VAL A 82 -6.32 -1.19 -6.91
N ARG A 83 -6.54 0.11 -6.98
CA ARG A 83 -5.50 1.11 -7.21
C ARG A 83 -5.26 1.89 -5.94
N ILE A 84 -4.04 1.80 -5.42
CA ILE A 84 -3.56 2.60 -4.30
C ILE A 84 -2.65 3.69 -4.87
N VAL A 85 -2.99 4.94 -4.59
CA VAL A 85 -2.21 6.12 -4.95
C VAL A 85 -1.49 6.63 -3.71
N VAL A 86 -0.21 6.98 -3.83
CA VAL A 86 0.56 7.66 -2.80
C VAL A 86 0.76 9.11 -3.20
N ASP A 87 0.24 10.02 -2.36
CA ASP A 87 0.32 11.47 -2.54
C ASP A 87 1.64 12.07 -2.00
N ASN A 88 1.76 13.39 -2.06
CA ASN A 88 2.92 14.14 -1.57
C ASN A 88 3.09 14.07 -0.04
N GLU A 89 2.09 13.63 0.71
CA GLU A 89 2.20 13.40 2.15
C GLU A 89 2.64 11.96 2.46
N LEU A 90 3.04 11.22 1.42
CA LEU A 90 3.34 9.79 1.45
C LEU A 90 2.19 8.97 2.00
N ARG A 91 0.96 9.46 1.85
CA ARG A 91 -0.23 8.81 2.34
C ARG A 91 -0.82 7.90 1.26
N PRO A 92 -0.96 6.58 1.50
CA PRO A 92 -1.62 5.69 0.57
C PRO A 92 -3.14 5.86 0.64
N ARG A 93 -3.81 5.94 -0.51
CA ARG A 93 -5.29 5.96 -0.63
C ARG A 93 -5.76 5.07 -1.77
N MET A 94 -6.82 4.31 -1.55
CA MET A 94 -7.48 3.53 -2.58
C MET A 94 -8.37 4.46 -3.40
N THR A 95 -7.98 4.72 -4.65
CA THR A 95 -8.70 5.66 -5.52
C THR A 95 -9.63 4.99 -6.51
N ASP A 96 -9.44 3.69 -6.75
CA ASP A 96 -10.22 2.93 -7.72
C ASP A 96 -10.17 1.45 -7.36
N ARG A 97 -11.22 0.71 -7.72
CA ARG A 97 -11.33 -0.73 -7.42
C ARG A 97 -12.37 -1.39 -8.32
N LEU A 98 -12.13 -2.67 -8.62
CA LEU A 98 -13.08 -3.55 -9.30
C LEU A 98 -13.18 -4.86 -8.54
N SER A 99 -14.41 -5.29 -8.24
CA SER A 99 -14.70 -6.56 -7.55
C SER A 99 -13.87 -6.75 -6.27
N VAL A 100 -13.63 -5.64 -5.56
CA VAL A 100 -12.94 -5.58 -4.27
C VAL A 100 -13.74 -4.70 -3.33
N PHE A 101 -13.98 -5.22 -2.13
CA PHE A 101 -14.59 -4.50 -1.01
C PHE A 101 -13.48 -3.87 -0.15
N CYS A 102 -13.72 -2.65 0.37
CA CYS A 102 -12.84 -1.99 1.33
C CYS A 102 -13.67 -1.28 2.40
N SER A 103 -13.39 -1.50 3.68
CA SER A 103 -14.04 -0.81 4.80
C SER A 103 -13.09 -0.40 5.92
N GLU A 104 -13.57 0.54 6.75
CA GLU A 104 -12.98 1.01 8.01
C GLU A 104 -11.53 1.54 7.92
N SER A 105 -11.30 2.53 7.04
CA SER A 105 -10.00 3.18 6.95
C SER A 105 -10.03 4.45 6.10
N PRO A 106 -9.16 5.43 6.38
CA PRO A 106 -8.82 6.48 5.41
C PRO A 106 -8.22 5.92 4.12
N LEU A 107 -7.69 4.68 4.14
CA LEU A 107 -7.25 3.99 2.94
C LEU A 107 -8.40 3.74 1.95
N CYS A 108 -9.64 3.60 2.41
CA CYS A 108 -10.79 3.25 1.55
C CYS A 108 -11.53 4.46 0.96
N GLY A 109 -11.05 5.69 1.19
CA GLY A 109 -11.71 6.95 0.84
C GLY A 109 -11.04 7.70 -0.32
#